data_AF-A0A6V7KXP8-F1
#
_entry.id   AF-A0A6V7KXP8-F1
#
_cell.length_a   1.000
_cell.length_b   1.000
_cell.length_c   1.000
_cell.angle_alpha   90.00
_cell.angle_beta   90.00
_cell.angle_gamma   90.00
#
_symmetry.space_group_name_H-M   'P 1'
#
loop_
_entity.id
_entity.type
_entity.pdbx_description
1 polymer ?
#
loop_
_entity_poly.entity_id
_entity_poly.type
_entity_poly.pdbx_seq_one_letter_code
_entity_poly.pdbx_strand_id
1 'polypeptide(L)' 'EYTKNTPKKLKIIDAYLLYIFLTGVIQFVYCCLVGTFPFNSFLSGFISCVSCFVLA' A
#
# COMPACT_ATOMS: atom_id res chain seq x y z
N GLU A 1 17.80 2.77 17.78
CA GLU A 1 18.36 3.74 16.81
C GLU A 1 17.32 4.49 15.98
N TYR A 2 16.48 3.82 15.17
CA TYR A 2 15.61 4.46 14.16
C TYR A 2 14.66 5.53 14.75
N THR A 3 13.92 5.19 15.80
CA THR A 3 12.93 6.11 16.40
C THR A 3 13.55 7.37 17.01
N LYS A 4 14.83 7.37 17.40
CA LYS A 4 15.49 8.54 17.99
C LYS A 4 16.13 9.46 16.96
N ASN A 5 16.55 8.94 15.81
CA ASN A 5 17.29 9.69 14.80
C ASN A 5 16.44 10.11 13.59
N THR A 6 15.29 9.48 13.36
CA THR A 6 14.42 9.81 12.22
C THR A 6 13.54 11.03 12.55
N PRO A 7 13.58 12.12 11.75
CA PRO A 7 12.75 13.29 11.97
C PRO A 7 11.26 12.96 11.82
N LYS A 8 10.40 13.68 12.55
CA LYS A 8 8.95 13.39 12.64
C LYS A 8 8.24 13.33 11.28
N LYS A 9 8.66 14.17 10.31
CA LYS A 9 8.11 14.15 8.94
C LYS A 9 8.37 12.82 8.23
N LEU A 10 9.57 12.25 8.37
CA LEU A 10 9.90 10.95 7.78
C LEU A 10 9.08 9.82 8.40
N LYS A 11 8.80 9.88 9.72
CA LYS A 11 7.93 8.87 10.37
C LYS A 11 6.49 8.90 9.87
N ILE A 12 5.98 10.07 9.46
CA ILE A 12 4.63 10.19 8.88
C ILE A 12 4.59 9.53 7.50
N ILE A 13 5.63 9.73 6.69
CA ILE A 13 5.77 9.07 5.38
C ILE A 13 5.89 7.55 5.56
N ASP A 14 6.68 7.10 6.54
CA ASP A 14 6.83 5.68 6.89
C ASP A 14 5.47 5.05 7.26
N ALA A 15 4.68 5.72 8.10
CA ALA A 15 3.33 5.28 8.45
C ALA A 15 2.37 5.25 7.25
N TYR A 16 2.48 6.23 6.34
CA TYR A 16 1.73 6.25 5.09
C TYR A 16 2.11 5.07 4.19
N LEU A 17 3.41 4.83 3.96
CA LEU A 17 3.92 3.68 3.19
C LEU A 17 3.40 2.35 3.74
N LEU A 18 3.37 2.20 5.06
CA LEU A 18 2.82 1.02 5.73
C LEU A 18 1.32 0.85 5.44
N TYR A 19 0.55 1.94 5.46
CA TYR A 19 -0.89 1.93 5.15
C TYR A 19 -1.18 1.50 3.71
N ILE A 20 -0.49 2.08 2.71
CA ILE A 20 -0.68 1.72 1.29
C ILE A 20 -0.23 0.29 1.02
N PHE A 21 0.85 -0.17 1.67
CA PHE A 21 1.30 -1.56 1.58
C PHE A 21 0.23 -2.54 2.10
N LEU A 22 -0.31 -2.30 3.30
CA LEU A 22 -1.37 -3.13 3.87
C LEU A 22 -2.62 -3.13 2.99
N THR A 23 -2.99 -1.98 2.43
CA THR A 23 -4.13 -1.86 1.51
C THR A 23 -3.93 -2.72 0.26
N GLY A 24 -2.74 -2.69 -0.35
CA GLY A 24 -2.39 -3.53 -1.49
C GLY A 24 -2.43 -5.03 -1.16
N VAL A 25 -1.94 -5.42 0.02
CA VAL A 25 -2.02 -6.82 0.50
C VAL A 25 -3.48 -7.25 0.68
N ILE A 26 -4.33 -6.42 1.30
CA ILE A 26 -5.74 -6.71 1.50
C ILE A 26 -6.46 -6.88 0.15
N GLN A 27 -6.21 -5.98 -0.82
CA GLN A 27 -6.77 -6.12 -2.17
C GLN A 27 -6.33 -7.43 -2.83
N PHE A 28 -5.06 -7.79 -2.72
CA PHE A 28 -4.53 -9.03 -3.27
C PHE A 28 -5.18 -10.26 -2.64
N VAL A 29 -5.27 -10.30 -1.31
CA VAL A 29 -5.93 -11.39 -0.57
C VAL A 29 -7.41 -11.49 -0.95
N TYR A 30 -8.11 -10.35 -1.05
CA TYR A 30 -9.51 -10.32 -1.48
C TYR A 30 -9.68 -10.91 -2.89
N CYS A 31 -8.81 -10.54 -3.83
CA CYS A 31 -8.79 -11.06 -5.19
C CYS A 31 -8.54 -12.58 -5.22
N CYS A 32 -7.65 -13.09 -4.37
CA CYS A 32 -7.38 -14.53 -4.24
C CYS A 32 -8.56 -15.31 -3.65
N LEU A 33 -9.30 -14.73 -2.69
CA LEU A 33 -10.39 -15.41 -1.99
C LEU A 33 -11.75 -15.33 -2.71
N VAL A 34 -12.10 -14.15 -3.21
CA VAL A 34 -13.43 -13.86 -3.80
C VAL A 34 -13.42 -13.98 -5.32
N GLY A 35 -12.23 -13.93 -5.93
CA GLY A 35 -12.05 -13.99 -7.37
C GLY A 35 -11.82 -12.61 -8.01
N THR A 36 -11.66 -12.62 -9.32
CA THR A 36 -11.08 -11.51 -10.09
C THR A 36 -12.12 -10.62 -10.79
N PHE A 37 -13.42 -10.78 -10.58
CA PHE A 37 -14.43 -10.00 -11.31
C PHE A 37 -14.93 -8.80 -10.48
N PRO A 38 -14.84 -7.54 -10.96
CA PRO A 38 -14.24 -7.08 -12.23
C PRO A 38 -12.71 -6.84 -12.13
N PHE A 39 -11.94 -7.44 -13.05
CA PHE A 39 -10.47 -7.49 -12.95
C PHE A 39 -9.82 -6.13 -13.13
N ASN A 40 -10.39 -5.29 -13.99
CA ASN A 40 -9.84 -3.98 -14.27
C ASN A 40 -9.90 -3.04 -13.05
N SER A 41 -10.93 -3.17 -12.22
CA SER A 41 -11.06 -2.41 -10.97
C SER A 41 -10.08 -2.88 -9.89
N PHE A 42 -9.83 -4.19 -9.82
CA PHE A 42 -8.77 -4.73 -8.96
C PHE A 42 -7.40 -4.22 -9.43
N LEU A 43 -7.11 -4.34 -10.72
CA LEU A 43 -5.81 -3.97 -11.29
C LEU A 43 -5.54 -2.47 -11.12
N SER A 44 -6.52 -1.60 -11.37
CA SER A 44 -6.36 -0.15 -11.17
C SER A 44 -6.12 0.20 -9.70
N GLY A 45 -6.84 -0.41 -8.77
CA GLY A 45 -6.65 -0.20 -7.34
C GLY A 45 -5.29 -0.70 -6.84
N PHE A 46 -4.88 -1.89 -7.27
CA PHE A 46 -3.60 -2.49 -6.90
C PHE A 46 -2.41 -1.70 -7.46
N ILE A 47 -2.43 -1.35 -8.76
CA ILE A 47 -1.38 -0.54 -9.40
C ILE A 47 -1.30 0.87 -8.79
N SER A 48 -2.43 1.45 -8.36
CA SER A 48 -2.43 2.72 -7.64
C SER A 48 -1.67 2.61 -6.32
N CYS A 49 -1.91 1.54 -5.53
CA CYS A 49 -1.18 1.32 -4.28
C CYS A 49 0.32 1.13 -4.52
N VAL A 50 0.70 0.36 -5.54
CA VAL A 50 2.11 0.15 -5.92
C VAL A 50 2.76 1.47 -6.36
N SER A 51 2.09 2.26 -7.19
CA SER A 51 2.61 3.56 -7.66
C SER A 51 2.81 4.53 -6.50
N CYS A 52 1.85 4.63 -5.59
CA CYS A 52 1.97 5.47 -4.39
C CYS A 52 3.10 5.01 -3.47
N PHE A 53 3.35 3.71 -3.35
CA PHE A 53 4.45 3.18 -2.55
C PHE A 53 5.83 3.48 -3.16
N VAL A 54 5.94 3.45 -4.50
CA VAL A 54 7.19 3.75 -5.21
C VAL A 54 7.50 5.25 -5.22
N LEU A 55 6.48 6.10 -5.27
CA LEU A 55 6.63 7.56 -5.39
C LEU A 55 6.74 8.32 -4.05
N ALA A 56 6.28 7.72 -2.95
CA ALA A 56 6.27 8.35 -1.62
C ALA A 56 7.61 8.20 -0.88
#